data_AF-A0A1H4K7V5-F1
#
_entry.id   AF-A0A1H4K7V5-F1
#
_cell.length_a   1.000
_cell.length_b   1.000
_cell.length_c   1.000
_cell.angle_alpha   90.00
_cell.angle_beta   90.00
_cell.angle_gamma   90.00
#
_symmetry.space_group_name_H-M   'P 1'
#
loop_
_entity.id
_entity.type
_entity.pdbx_description
1 polymer ?
#
loop_
_entity_poly.entity_id
_entity_poly.type
_entity_poly.pdbx_seq_one_letter_code
_entity_poly.pdbx_strand_id
1 'polypeptide(L)'
;MGKMKRKAIGLLNRIQFVDLAQAVTVPSTARRDWLRKYLHRAVRGGKFPSYRYFRAAVPTIYGVRRGLDLSPPISREALEKHVKLACRGTDEALNVDAALTLYDLVRPKEYLAYDHPPRNLPLGHKRVAAIGLECELVKGDELVFQFPFPRRERLEDQSIKILLSIIHHAYAVDDREGAAVELADLSCDFEEAASRKERLPSVRSPRIVRLKENDLISMDDLAPEIQSVHDLLLDLGEEPDPA
;
A
#
# COMPACT_ATOMS: atom_id res chain seq x y z
N MET A 1 12.14 -26.25 13.48
CA MET A 1 11.74 -24.82 13.45
C MET A 1 10.21 -24.73 13.51
N GLY A 2 9.68 -24.19 14.62
CA GLY A 2 8.23 -24.06 14.84
C GLY A 2 7.51 -23.24 13.78
N LYS A 3 6.18 -23.35 13.70
CA LYS A 3 5.39 -22.56 12.73
C LYS A 3 5.54 -21.07 13.03
N MET A 4 5.72 -20.73 14.31
CA MET A 4 5.78 -19.36 14.76
C MET A 4 7.00 -18.62 14.18
N LYS A 5 8.19 -19.15 14.49
CA LYS A 5 9.49 -18.72 13.97
C LYS A 5 9.53 -18.60 12.45
N ARG A 6 8.97 -19.59 11.73
CA ARG A 6 8.91 -19.58 10.26
C ARG A 6 8.10 -18.40 9.73
N LYS A 7 6.96 -18.09 10.36
CA LYS A 7 6.07 -17.01 9.94
C LYS A 7 6.67 -15.64 10.29
N ALA A 8 7.29 -15.51 11.46
CA ALA A 8 8.02 -14.31 11.85
C ALA A 8 9.13 -13.98 10.85
N ILE A 9 10.00 -14.95 10.51
CA ILE A 9 11.05 -14.78 9.49
C ILE A 9 10.45 -14.44 8.11
N GLY A 10 9.33 -15.08 7.76
CA GLY A 10 8.62 -14.76 6.52
C GLY A 10 8.14 -13.31 6.45
N LEU A 11 7.61 -12.79 7.56
CA LEU A 11 7.16 -11.39 7.66
C LEU A 11 8.34 -10.42 7.69
N LEU A 12 9.44 -10.72 8.38
CA LEU A 12 10.65 -9.89 8.34
C LEU A 12 11.15 -9.62 6.93
N ASN A 13 10.99 -10.61 6.03
CA ASN A 13 11.46 -10.51 4.65
C ASN A 13 10.39 -9.97 3.68
N ARG A 14 9.11 -9.94 4.07
CA ARG A 14 7.98 -9.72 3.13
C ARG A 14 6.82 -8.94 3.73
N ILE A 15 7.00 -8.27 4.86
CA ILE A 15 5.98 -7.38 5.42
C ILE A 15 5.66 -6.34 4.37
N GLN A 16 4.37 -6.15 4.07
CA GLN A 16 3.98 -5.08 3.16
C GLN A 16 4.32 -3.76 3.84
N PHE A 17 4.95 -2.82 3.13
CA PHE A 17 5.36 -1.55 3.74
C PHE A 17 4.19 -0.79 4.39
N VAL A 18 2.96 -0.98 3.90
CA VAL A 18 1.75 -0.43 4.54
C VAL A 18 1.50 -1.05 5.92
N ASP A 19 1.67 -2.36 6.08
CA ASP A 19 1.55 -3.02 7.38
C ASP A 19 2.70 -2.61 8.31
N LEU A 20 3.90 -2.38 7.76
CA LEU A 20 5.03 -1.82 8.50
C LEU A 20 4.70 -0.40 9.00
N ALA A 21 4.17 0.47 8.14
CA ALA A 21 3.77 1.82 8.52
C ALA A 21 2.72 1.81 9.64
N GLN A 22 1.71 0.94 9.54
CA GLN A 22 0.73 0.76 10.62
C GLN A 22 1.37 0.28 11.93
N ALA A 23 2.31 -0.67 11.86
CA ALA A 23 3.01 -1.16 13.06
C ALA A 23 3.86 -0.08 13.73
N VAL A 24 4.48 0.80 12.96
CA VAL A 24 5.25 1.95 13.45
C VAL A 24 4.34 2.96 14.15
N THR A 25 3.13 3.22 13.63
CA THR A 25 2.15 4.12 14.25
C THR A 25 1.69 3.65 15.63
N VAL A 26 1.66 2.33 15.87
CA VAL A 26 1.25 1.79 17.18
C VAL A 26 2.27 2.23 18.25
N PRO A 27 1.80 2.80 19.39
CA PRO A 27 2.67 3.17 20.50
C PRO A 27 3.59 2.02 20.92
N SER A 28 4.84 2.32 21.27
CA SER A 28 5.86 1.33 21.61
C SER A 28 5.40 0.31 22.67
N THR A 29 4.63 0.78 23.68
CA THR A 29 4.06 -0.05 24.75
C THR A 29 3.00 -1.06 24.27
N ALA A 30 2.31 -0.77 23.17
CA ALA A 30 1.24 -1.62 22.60
C ALA A 30 1.69 -2.39 21.35
N ARG A 31 2.82 -2.01 20.75
CA ARG A 31 3.33 -2.54 19.47
C ARG A 31 3.56 -4.05 19.50
N ARG A 32 4.12 -4.57 20.59
CA ARG A 32 4.36 -6.02 20.73
C ARG A 32 3.07 -6.82 20.66
N ASP A 33 2.02 -6.38 21.35
CA ASP A 33 0.74 -7.07 21.36
C ASP A 33 0.01 -6.98 20.02
N TRP A 34 0.12 -5.83 19.34
CA TRP A 34 -0.38 -5.67 17.98
C TRP A 34 0.32 -6.62 17.01
N LEU A 35 1.65 -6.68 17.06
CA LEU A 35 2.45 -7.58 16.21
C LEU A 35 2.15 -9.05 16.52
N ARG A 36 1.98 -9.43 17.80
CA ARG A 36 1.58 -10.80 18.18
C ARG A 36 0.25 -11.18 17.54
N LYS A 37 -0.77 -10.30 17.59
CA LYS A 37 -2.07 -10.53 16.95
C LYS A 37 -1.95 -10.67 15.43
N TYR A 38 -1.19 -9.78 14.79
CA TYR A 38 -0.94 -9.80 13.35
C TYR A 38 -0.25 -11.12 12.93
N LEU A 39 0.75 -11.52 13.70
CA LEU A 39 1.57 -12.70 13.48
C LEU A 39 0.77 -14.01 13.71
N HIS A 40 -0.05 -14.09 14.75
CA HIS A 40 -0.98 -15.22 14.99
C HIS A 40 -1.98 -15.38 13.84
N ARG A 41 -2.50 -14.29 13.28
CA ARG A 41 -3.37 -14.35 12.09
C ARG A 41 -2.66 -15.00 10.90
N ALA A 42 -1.38 -14.66 10.67
CA ALA A 42 -0.57 -15.23 9.60
C ALA A 42 -0.27 -16.73 9.81
N VAL A 43 -0.14 -17.18 11.07
CA VAL A 43 0.03 -18.60 11.44
C VAL A 43 -1.24 -19.40 11.19
N ARG A 44 -2.40 -18.86 11.60
CA ARG A 44 -3.73 -19.47 11.42
C ARG A 44 -4.19 -19.51 9.95
N GLY A 45 -3.36 -19.08 9.02
CA GLY A 45 -3.68 -19.09 7.58
C GLY A 45 -4.67 -17.99 7.18
N GLY A 46 -4.83 -16.94 8.00
CA GLY A 46 -5.67 -15.79 7.64
C GLY A 46 -5.17 -15.18 6.34
N LYS A 47 -6.00 -15.21 5.30
CA LYS A 47 -5.71 -14.57 4.01
C LYS A 47 -6.16 -13.11 4.08
N PHE A 48 -5.33 -12.21 3.57
CA PHE A 48 -5.77 -10.85 3.25
C PHE A 48 -6.47 -10.89 1.87
N PRO A 49 -7.51 -10.07 1.65
CA PRO A 49 -8.07 -9.88 0.31
C PRO A 49 -6.95 -9.58 -0.69
N SER A 50 -6.92 -10.31 -1.80
CA SER A 50 -5.85 -10.19 -2.77
C SER A 50 -6.18 -9.11 -3.78
N TYR A 51 -5.67 -7.90 -3.55
CA TYR A 51 -5.67 -6.80 -4.54
C TYR A 51 -4.60 -6.99 -5.63
N ARG A 52 -4.13 -8.22 -5.86
CA ARG A 52 -3.06 -8.51 -6.83
C ARG A 52 -3.43 -8.07 -8.25
N TYR A 53 -4.66 -8.37 -8.67
CA TYR A 53 -5.12 -8.07 -10.03
C TYR A 53 -5.35 -6.58 -10.21
N PHE A 54 -5.86 -5.90 -9.19
CA PHE A 54 -5.90 -4.43 -9.13
C PHE A 54 -4.50 -3.83 -9.27
N ARG A 55 -3.53 -4.25 -8.44
CA ARG A 55 -2.15 -3.73 -8.51
C ARG A 55 -1.52 -3.94 -9.89
N ALA A 56 -1.74 -5.10 -10.51
CA ALA A 56 -1.26 -5.38 -11.86
C ALA A 56 -1.92 -4.52 -12.96
N ALA A 57 -3.11 -3.95 -12.69
CA ALA A 57 -3.83 -3.07 -13.61
C ALA A 57 -3.44 -1.60 -13.44
N VAL A 58 -2.77 -1.20 -12.35
CA VAL A 58 -2.39 0.20 -12.06
C VAL A 58 -1.64 0.87 -13.23
N PRO A 59 -0.61 0.26 -13.84
CA PRO A 59 0.05 0.85 -15.00
C PRO A 59 -0.89 1.08 -16.20
N THR A 60 -1.87 0.18 -16.40
CA THR A 60 -2.89 0.31 -17.45
C THR A 60 -3.87 1.45 -17.13
N ILE A 61 -4.24 1.63 -15.86
CA ILE A 61 -5.14 2.70 -15.41
C ILE A 61 -4.49 4.06 -15.66
N TYR A 62 -3.23 4.24 -15.26
CA TYR A 62 -2.46 5.45 -15.49
C TYR A 62 -2.09 5.67 -16.96
N GLY A 63 -2.03 4.59 -17.77
CA GLY A 63 -1.70 4.67 -19.20
C GLY A 63 -0.23 4.44 -19.54
N VAL A 64 0.58 4.00 -18.58
CA VAL A 64 2.04 3.78 -18.70
C VAL A 64 2.41 2.74 -19.76
N ARG A 65 1.66 1.63 -19.83
CA ARG A 65 1.93 0.51 -20.75
C ARG A 65 1.82 0.86 -22.25
N ARG A 66 1.55 2.12 -22.56
CA ARG A 66 1.39 2.63 -23.92
C ARG A 66 2.71 3.12 -24.51
N GLY A 67 3.72 3.44 -23.71
CA GLY A 67 5.00 3.95 -24.23
C GLY A 67 4.78 5.18 -25.11
N LEU A 68 5.08 5.07 -26.42
CA LEU A 68 4.85 6.13 -27.43
C LEU A 68 3.51 6.00 -28.18
N ASP A 69 2.67 5.01 -27.86
CA ASP A 69 1.37 4.81 -28.50
C ASP A 69 0.41 5.95 -28.16
N LEU A 70 -0.12 6.63 -29.18
CA LEU A 70 -1.04 7.78 -29.12
C LEU A 70 -2.53 7.39 -29.09
N SER A 71 -2.88 6.11 -28.98
CA SER A 71 -4.26 5.63 -28.88
C SER A 71 -5.09 6.33 -27.77
N PRO A 72 -6.43 6.23 -27.74
CA PRO A 72 -7.17 6.74 -26.59
C PRO A 72 -6.80 5.94 -25.32
N PRO A 73 -6.80 6.54 -24.11
CA PRO A 73 -6.70 5.78 -22.87
C PRO A 73 -7.76 4.68 -22.82
N ILE A 74 -7.45 3.57 -22.12
CA ILE A 74 -8.42 2.48 -21.94
C ILE A 74 -9.74 3.04 -21.42
N SER A 75 -10.87 2.64 -22.02
CA SER A 75 -12.18 3.05 -21.53
C SER A 75 -12.49 2.40 -20.18
N ARG A 76 -13.43 2.98 -19.45
CA ARG A 76 -13.87 2.45 -18.16
C ARG A 76 -14.42 1.02 -18.29
N GLU A 77 -15.23 0.75 -19.31
CA GLU A 77 -15.81 -0.57 -19.59
C GLU A 77 -14.74 -1.58 -20.03
N ALA A 78 -13.77 -1.13 -20.83
CA ALA A 78 -12.66 -1.97 -21.27
C ALA A 78 -11.76 -2.36 -20.08
N LEU A 79 -11.51 -1.43 -19.15
CA LEU A 79 -10.78 -1.70 -17.91
C LEU A 79 -11.53 -2.71 -17.04
N GLU A 80 -12.84 -2.55 -16.85
CA GLU A 80 -13.66 -3.50 -16.10
C GLU A 80 -13.52 -4.92 -16.66
N LYS A 81 -13.70 -5.07 -17.98
CA LYS A 81 -13.56 -6.35 -18.67
C LYS A 81 -12.16 -6.93 -18.51
N HIS A 82 -11.12 -6.10 -18.63
CA HIS A 82 -9.73 -6.50 -18.46
C HIS A 82 -9.46 -7.07 -17.06
N VAL A 83 -9.89 -6.38 -16.01
CA VAL A 83 -9.68 -6.80 -14.62
C VAL A 83 -10.50 -8.06 -14.31
N LYS A 84 -11.77 -8.14 -14.73
CA LYS A 84 -12.60 -9.35 -14.56
C LYS A 84 -11.94 -10.59 -15.16
N LEU A 85 -11.47 -10.49 -16.40
CA LEU A 85 -10.78 -11.58 -17.10
C LEU A 85 -9.51 -12.01 -16.36
N ALA A 86 -8.74 -11.06 -15.82
CA ALA A 86 -7.53 -11.35 -15.07
C ALA A 86 -7.83 -12.07 -13.74
N CYS A 87 -8.90 -11.67 -13.03
CA CYS A 87 -9.27 -12.22 -11.73
C CYS A 87 -9.70 -13.69 -11.78
N ARG A 88 -10.30 -14.15 -12.88
CA ARG A 88 -10.86 -15.50 -13.02
C ARG A 88 -11.76 -15.88 -11.82
N GLY A 89 -12.61 -14.96 -11.36
CA GLY A 89 -13.49 -15.14 -10.21
C GLY A 89 -12.83 -15.04 -8.82
N THR A 90 -11.52 -14.87 -8.71
CA THR A 90 -10.83 -14.71 -7.41
C THR A 90 -10.88 -13.27 -6.94
N ASP A 91 -11.57 -13.00 -5.82
CA ASP A 91 -11.70 -11.65 -5.26
C ASP A 91 -12.12 -10.61 -6.33
N GLU A 92 -12.95 -11.02 -7.29
CA GLU A 92 -13.17 -10.23 -8.51
C GLU A 92 -13.83 -8.88 -8.19
N ALA A 93 -14.94 -8.91 -7.44
CA ALA A 93 -15.71 -7.72 -7.12
C ALA A 93 -14.85 -6.63 -6.47
N LEU A 94 -13.99 -6.98 -5.50
CA LEU A 94 -13.16 -6.00 -4.80
C LEU A 94 -12.00 -5.47 -5.66
N ASN A 95 -11.47 -6.25 -6.60
CA ASN A 95 -10.42 -5.81 -7.52
C ASN A 95 -10.98 -4.88 -8.60
N VAL A 96 -12.14 -5.23 -9.18
CA VAL A 96 -12.84 -4.41 -10.18
C VAL A 96 -13.24 -3.07 -9.58
N ASP A 97 -13.88 -3.10 -8.41
CA ASP A 97 -14.31 -1.91 -7.68
C ASP A 97 -13.12 -0.98 -7.37
N ALA A 98 -11.99 -1.51 -6.87
CA ALA A 98 -10.78 -0.71 -6.64
C ALA A 98 -10.20 -0.12 -7.94
N ALA A 99 -10.18 -0.89 -9.04
CA ALA A 99 -9.65 -0.45 -10.32
C ALA A 99 -10.48 0.69 -10.93
N LEU A 100 -11.80 0.54 -10.93
CA LEU A 100 -12.71 1.56 -11.43
C LEU A 100 -12.69 2.81 -10.56
N THR A 101 -12.58 2.66 -9.24
CA THR A 101 -12.45 3.80 -8.33
C THR A 101 -11.16 4.59 -8.58
N LEU A 102 -10.02 3.90 -8.75
CA LEU A 102 -8.78 4.58 -9.10
C LEU A 102 -8.90 5.30 -10.45
N TYR A 103 -9.47 4.62 -11.45
CA TYR A 103 -9.72 5.19 -12.77
C TYR A 103 -10.53 6.49 -12.69
N ASP A 104 -11.67 6.45 -12.00
CA ASP A 104 -12.57 7.59 -11.85
C ASP A 104 -11.90 8.73 -11.07
N LEU A 105 -11.03 8.42 -10.09
CA LEU A 105 -10.28 9.40 -9.30
C LEU A 105 -9.19 10.13 -10.12
N VAL A 106 -8.44 9.39 -10.94
CA VAL A 106 -7.21 9.92 -11.58
C VAL A 106 -7.47 10.50 -12.96
N ARG A 107 -8.51 10.06 -13.68
CA ARG A 107 -8.81 10.53 -15.05
C ARG A 107 -8.99 12.04 -15.15
N PRO A 108 -9.76 12.71 -14.27
CA PRO A 108 -9.92 14.17 -14.32
C PRO A 108 -8.65 14.96 -14.00
N LYS A 109 -7.58 14.31 -13.54
CA LYS A 109 -6.31 14.96 -13.20
C LYS A 109 -5.36 15.06 -14.39
N GLU A 110 -5.62 14.32 -15.47
CA GLU A 110 -4.87 14.37 -16.73
C GLU A 110 -3.36 14.16 -16.55
N TYR A 111 -2.98 13.27 -15.61
CA TYR A 111 -1.58 12.88 -15.44
C TYR A 111 -1.04 12.25 -16.72
N LEU A 112 0.18 12.65 -17.10
CA LEU A 112 1.04 11.81 -17.94
C LEU A 112 1.70 10.79 -17.03
N ALA A 113 1.97 9.59 -17.54
CA ALA A 113 2.52 8.51 -16.73
C ALA A 113 3.61 7.78 -17.50
N TYR A 114 4.74 7.55 -16.84
CA TYR A 114 5.91 6.91 -17.40
C TYR A 114 6.31 5.68 -16.59
N ASP A 115 6.96 4.74 -17.27
CA ASP A 115 7.40 3.49 -16.66
C ASP A 115 8.56 3.78 -15.71
N HIS A 116 8.49 3.27 -14.50
CA HIS A 116 9.52 3.50 -13.49
C HIS A 116 9.86 2.19 -12.78
N PRO A 117 11.14 1.78 -12.73
CA PRO A 117 11.51 0.52 -12.09
C PRO A 117 11.18 0.58 -10.59
N PRO A 118 10.55 -0.47 -10.02
CA PRO A 118 10.17 -0.44 -8.61
C PRO A 118 11.42 -0.35 -7.72
N ARG A 119 11.43 0.65 -6.83
CA ARG A 119 12.44 0.83 -5.79
C ARG A 119 11.96 0.25 -4.45
N ASN A 120 12.94 -0.13 -3.64
CA ASN A 120 12.73 -0.56 -2.27
C ASN A 120 13.52 0.37 -1.34
N LEU A 121 12.99 0.62 -0.14
CA LEU A 121 13.74 1.35 0.88
C LEU A 121 14.69 0.39 1.61
N PRO A 122 16.01 0.58 1.62
CA PRO A 122 16.92 -0.18 2.47
C PRO A 122 16.67 0.16 3.94
N LEU A 123 16.46 -0.86 4.78
CA LEU A 123 16.16 -0.70 6.22
C LEU A 123 17.32 -1.19 7.12
N GLY A 124 18.51 -1.38 6.57
CA GLY A 124 19.65 -1.97 7.28
C GLY A 124 19.59 -3.50 7.40
N HIS A 125 20.71 -4.13 7.81
CA HIS A 125 20.82 -5.59 8.02
C HIS A 125 20.27 -6.48 6.88
N LYS A 126 20.44 -6.06 5.61
CA LYS A 126 19.91 -6.72 4.40
C LYS A 126 18.37 -6.78 4.32
N ARG A 127 17.67 -5.91 5.06
CA ARG A 127 16.20 -5.77 5.03
C ARG A 127 15.79 -4.63 4.11
N VAL A 128 14.62 -4.77 3.51
CA VAL A 128 14.07 -3.79 2.56
C VAL A 128 12.57 -3.63 2.75
N ALA A 129 12.05 -2.41 2.62
CA ALA A 129 10.61 -2.17 2.44
C ALA A 129 10.28 -2.26 0.95
N ALA A 130 9.56 -3.31 0.56
CA ALA A 130 9.05 -3.42 -0.80
C ALA A 130 7.79 -2.56 -0.97
N ILE A 131 7.88 -1.55 -1.84
CA ILE A 131 6.81 -0.59 -2.11
C ILE A 131 6.04 -0.98 -3.38
N GLY A 132 6.77 -1.24 -4.47
CA GLY A 132 6.20 -1.71 -5.73
C GLY A 132 5.45 -0.63 -6.53
N LEU A 133 5.94 0.61 -6.49
CA LEU A 133 5.51 1.65 -7.41
C LEU A 133 6.26 1.49 -8.73
N GLU A 134 5.52 1.15 -9.78
CA GLU A 134 6.06 0.85 -11.12
C GLU A 134 5.88 2.03 -12.10
N CYS A 135 5.40 3.17 -11.61
CA CYS A 135 5.13 4.32 -12.45
C CYS A 135 5.45 5.63 -11.74
N GLU A 136 5.92 6.59 -12.54
CA GLU A 136 6.01 7.99 -12.16
C GLU A 136 4.98 8.79 -12.95
N LEU A 137 4.32 9.74 -12.30
CA LEU A 137 3.27 10.57 -12.90
C LEU A 137 3.80 11.99 -13.09
N VAL A 138 3.40 12.66 -14.15
CA VAL A 138 3.77 14.05 -14.44
C VAL A 138 2.51 14.87 -14.61
N LYS A 139 2.46 16.01 -13.92
CA LYS A 139 1.38 16.99 -14.01
C LYS A 139 1.97 18.38 -14.22
N GLY A 140 1.88 18.89 -15.46
CA GLY A 140 2.66 20.08 -15.83
C GLY A 140 4.14 19.78 -15.69
N ASP A 141 4.84 20.56 -14.88
CA ASP A 141 6.28 20.39 -14.61
C ASP A 141 6.56 19.57 -13.33
N GLU A 142 5.52 19.08 -12.66
CA GLU A 142 5.66 18.36 -11.38
C GLU A 142 5.69 16.84 -11.56
N LEU A 143 6.74 16.20 -11.02
CA LEU A 143 6.83 14.76 -10.89
C LEU A 143 6.12 14.28 -9.61
N VAL A 144 5.33 13.21 -9.71
CA VAL A 144 4.52 12.68 -8.62
C VAL A 144 4.66 11.16 -8.54
N PHE A 145 5.00 10.67 -7.34
CA PHE A 145 4.88 9.27 -6.96
C PHE A 145 3.58 9.05 -6.19
N GLN A 146 2.56 8.51 -6.85
CA GLN A 146 1.25 8.26 -6.24
C GLN A 146 1.06 6.77 -5.95
N PHE A 147 0.82 6.41 -4.69
CA PHE A 147 0.54 5.05 -4.26
C PHE A 147 -0.97 4.79 -4.15
N PRO A 148 -1.54 3.85 -4.93
CA PRO A 148 -2.93 3.46 -4.80
C PRO A 148 -3.15 2.52 -3.60
N PHE A 149 -4.02 2.93 -2.68
CA PHE A 149 -4.34 2.18 -1.47
C PHE A 149 -5.80 1.70 -1.47
N PRO A 150 -6.05 0.42 -1.79
CA PRO A 150 -7.40 -0.08 -2.04
C PRO A 150 -8.11 -0.68 -0.81
N ARG A 151 -7.53 -0.59 0.40
CA ARG A 151 -8.13 -1.24 1.60
C ARG A 151 -9.45 -0.57 1.97
N ARG A 152 -10.31 -1.33 2.66
CA ARG A 152 -11.64 -0.85 3.06
C ARG A 152 -11.57 0.22 4.16
N GLU A 153 -10.69 0.03 5.14
CA GLU A 153 -10.53 0.95 6.27
C GLU A 153 -9.61 2.11 5.90
N ARG A 154 -10.04 3.33 6.25
CA ARG A 154 -9.21 4.53 6.17
C ARG A 154 -7.99 4.36 7.08
N LEU A 155 -6.84 4.79 6.59
CA LEU A 155 -5.64 4.92 7.43
C LEU A 155 -5.77 6.17 8.29
N GLU A 156 -5.28 6.08 9.53
CA GLU A 156 -5.06 7.25 10.38
C GLU A 156 -4.03 8.18 9.74
N ASP A 157 -4.16 9.48 9.96
CA ASP A 157 -3.28 10.50 9.35
C ASP A 157 -1.81 10.24 9.66
N GLN A 158 -1.48 9.82 10.88
CA GLN A 158 -0.09 9.50 11.25
C GLN A 158 0.44 8.30 10.44
N SER A 159 -0.39 7.29 10.20
CA SER A 159 -0.02 6.14 9.36
C SER A 159 0.21 6.57 7.91
N ILE A 160 -0.58 7.51 7.40
CA ILE A 160 -0.39 8.08 6.06
C ILE A 160 0.92 8.85 5.99
N LYS A 161 1.25 9.67 7.00
CA LYS A 161 2.53 10.42 7.04
C LYS A 161 3.75 9.48 7.03
N ILE A 162 3.73 8.43 7.86
CA ILE A 162 4.81 7.42 7.88
C ILE A 162 4.90 6.72 6.53
N LEU A 163 3.77 6.28 5.98
CA LEU A 163 3.70 5.59 4.70
C LEU A 163 4.29 6.43 3.56
N LEU A 164 3.91 7.71 3.47
CA LEU A 164 4.38 8.60 2.42
C LEU A 164 5.85 9.01 2.65
N SER A 165 6.31 9.13 3.90
CA SER A 165 7.73 9.37 4.19
C SER A 165 8.60 8.18 3.74
N ILE A 166 8.14 6.94 3.95
CA ILE A 166 8.82 5.73 3.44
C ILE A 166 8.92 5.74 1.91
N ILE A 167 7.86 6.15 1.22
CA ILE A 167 7.88 6.28 -0.25
C ILE A 167 8.83 7.39 -0.68
N HIS A 168 8.80 8.54 -0.01
CA HIS A 168 9.69 9.67 -0.29
C HIS A 168 11.16 9.25 -0.24
N HIS A 169 11.60 8.65 0.87
CA HIS A 169 12.99 8.18 1.03
C HIS A 169 13.41 7.09 0.05
N ALA A 170 12.46 6.42 -0.61
CA ALA A 170 12.75 5.39 -1.60
C ALA A 170 12.72 5.90 -3.06
N TYR A 171 11.91 6.90 -3.37
CA TYR A 171 11.62 7.32 -4.75
C TYR A 171 11.96 8.78 -5.06
N ALA A 172 11.85 9.69 -4.09
CA ALA A 172 12.14 11.11 -4.25
C ALA A 172 13.58 11.42 -3.82
N VAL A 173 14.54 10.80 -4.51
CA VAL A 173 15.99 10.93 -4.25
C VAL A 173 16.74 11.13 -5.56
N ASP A 174 18.01 11.52 -5.49
CA ASP A 174 18.88 11.76 -6.65
C ASP A 174 18.27 12.82 -7.61
N ASP A 175 18.00 12.44 -8.85
CA ASP A 175 17.38 13.29 -9.88
C ASP A 175 15.90 13.59 -9.64
N ARG A 176 15.30 13.02 -8.58
CA ARG A 176 13.87 13.09 -8.25
C ARG A 176 13.59 13.68 -6.87
N GLU A 177 14.55 14.34 -6.24
CA GLU A 177 14.39 14.95 -4.89
C GLU A 177 13.19 15.92 -4.81
N GLY A 178 12.87 16.62 -5.91
CA GLY A 178 11.72 17.51 -5.98
C GLY A 178 10.36 16.83 -6.20
N ALA A 179 10.31 15.49 -6.27
CA ALA A 179 9.08 14.77 -6.57
C ALA A 179 8.08 14.84 -5.42
N ALA A 180 6.82 15.11 -5.76
CA ALA A 180 5.71 15.01 -4.83
C ALA A 180 5.42 13.53 -4.52
N VAL A 181 4.96 13.26 -3.30
CA VAL A 181 4.54 11.92 -2.89
C VAL A 181 3.09 11.95 -2.45
N GLU A 182 2.28 11.08 -3.05
CA GLU A 182 0.83 11.05 -2.88
C GLU A 182 0.31 9.65 -2.53
N LEU A 183 -0.78 9.61 -1.77
CA LEU A 183 -1.64 8.45 -1.55
C LEU A 183 -2.91 8.66 -2.36
N ALA A 184 -3.19 7.79 -3.33
CA ALA A 184 -4.54 7.62 -3.83
C ALA A 184 -5.28 6.69 -2.86
N ASP A 185 -5.89 7.29 -1.84
CA ASP A 185 -6.65 6.60 -0.80
C ASP A 185 -8.02 6.22 -1.35
N LEU A 186 -8.23 4.93 -1.63
CA LEU A 186 -9.47 4.41 -2.21
C LEU A 186 -10.37 3.79 -1.14
N SER A 187 -10.17 4.12 0.13
CA SER A 187 -10.92 3.51 1.24
C SER A 187 -12.41 3.87 1.25
N CYS A 188 -13.17 3.08 2.01
CA CYS A 188 -14.60 3.27 2.19
C CYS A 188 -14.89 4.19 3.37
N ASP A 189 -15.94 5.02 3.25
CA ASP A 189 -16.59 5.57 4.43
C ASP A 189 -17.45 4.47 5.04
N PHE A 190 -17.17 4.10 6.28
CA PHE A 190 -18.07 3.27 7.05
C PHE A 190 -18.97 4.19 7.87
N GLU A 191 -20.29 4.12 7.65
CA GLU A 191 -21.19 4.35 8.77
C GLU A 191 -21.00 3.20 9.76
N GLU A 192 -20.86 3.51 11.04
CA GLU A 192 -20.73 2.50 12.09
C GLU A 192 -21.95 1.57 12.05
N ALA A 193 -21.77 0.34 11.55
CA ALA A 193 -22.80 -0.67 11.64
C ALA A 193 -23.00 -1.01 13.11
N ALA A 194 -24.12 -0.58 13.70
CA ALA A 194 -24.50 -0.93 15.08
C ALA A 194 -24.68 -2.46 15.28
N SER A 195 -24.68 -3.25 14.20
CA SER A 195 -24.89 -4.69 14.19
C SER A 195 -24.06 -5.39 13.12
N ARG A 196 -23.42 -6.52 13.47
CA ARG A 196 -22.70 -7.44 12.56
C ARG A 196 -23.55 -7.96 11.37
N LYS A 197 -24.86 -7.76 11.38
CA LYS A 197 -25.80 -8.24 10.35
C LYS A 197 -26.17 -7.20 9.30
N GLU A 198 -25.88 -5.92 9.51
CA GLU A 198 -26.15 -4.88 8.52
C GLU A 198 -24.89 -4.66 7.67
N ARG A 199 -24.86 -5.30 6.50
CA ARG A 199 -23.89 -4.93 5.46
C ARG A 199 -24.36 -3.61 4.86
N LEU A 200 -23.95 -2.50 5.47
CA LEU A 200 -24.10 -1.19 4.85
C LEU A 200 -23.40 -1.20 3.49
N PRO A 201 -23.99 -0.60 2.44
CA PRO A 201 -23.33 -0.48 1.15
C PRO A 201 -22.04 0.33 1.35
N SER A 202 -20.90 -0.31 1.09
CA SER A 202 -19.58 0.33 1.21
C SER A 202 -19.37 1.29 0.05
N VAL A 203 -19.73 2.56 0.21
CA VAL A 203 -19.41 3.58 -0.79
C VAL A 203 -17.96 3.99 -0.57
N ARG A 204 -17.11 3.77 -1.58
CA ARG A 204 -15.74 4.31 -1.55
C ARG A 204 -15.80 5.83 -1.59
N SER A 205 -14.95 6.46 -0.79
CA SER A 205 -14.83 7.91 -0.69
C SER A 205 -13.39 8.28 -1.04
N PRO A 206 -13.02 8.10 -2.33
CA PRO A 206 -11.64 8.18 -2.75
C PRO A 206 -11.11 9.61 -2.62
N ARG A 207 -9.87 9.74 -2.15
CA ARG A 207 -9.17 11.02 -2.06
C ARG A 207 -7.71 10.88 -2.44
N ILE A 208 -7.10 12.00 -2.80
CA ILE A 208 -5.64 12.10 -2.94
C ILE A 208 -5.11 12.82 -1.71
N VAL A 209 -4.24 12.17 -0.97
CA VAL A 209 -3.54 12.77 0.17
C VAL A 209 -2.08 12.99 -0.21
N ARG A 210 -1.61 14.22 -0.09
CA ARG A 210 -0.25 14.59 -0.45
C ARG A 210 0.60 14.79 0.79
N LEU A 211 1.83 14.27 0.76
CA LEU A 211 2.82 14.56 1.79
C LEU A 211 3.23 16.03 1.69
N LYS A 212 3.08 16.77 2.78
CA LYS A 212 3.63 18.13 2.89
C LYS A 212 5.09 18.02 3.31
N GLU A 213 5.89 18.98 2.89
CA GLU A 213 7.32 19.05 3.24
C GLU A 213 7.54 19.04 4.77
N ASN A 214 6.75 19.81 5.51
CA ASN A 214 6.80 19.86 6.98
C ASN A 214 6.28 18.58 7.67
N ASP A 215 5.64 17.67 6.93
CA ASP A 215 5.15 16.38 7.44
C ASP A 215 6.12 15.22 7.13
N LEU A 216 7.21 15.47 6.40
CA LEU A 216 8.22 14.46 6.08
C LEU A 216 8.97 14.05 7.35
N ILE A 217 8.87 12.77 7.70
CA ILE A 217 9.60 12.20 8.84
C ILE A 217 10.98 11.80 8.34
N SER A 218 12.03 12.22 9.05
CA SER A 218 13.42 11.91 8.69
C SER A 218 13.72 10.42 8.79
N MET A 219 14.76 9.95 8.08
CA MET A 219 15.23 8.57 8.25
C MET A 219 15.83 8.32 9.63
N ASP A 220 16.39 9.33 10.28
CA ASP A 220 16.94 9.23 11.64
C ASP A 220 15.84 8.96 12.66
N ASP A 221 14.63 9.48 12.43
CA ASP A 221 13.45 9.22 13.27
C ASP A 221 12.74 7.92 12.89
N LEU A 222 12.67 7.57 11.60
CA LEU A 222 11.97 6.37 11.13
C LEU A 222 12.75 5.08 11.38
N ALA A 223 14.06 5.08 11.19
CA ALA A 223 14.88 3.87 11.25
C ALA A 223 14.81 3.15 12.61
N PRO A 224 14.89 3.85 13.77
CA PRO A 224 14.76 3.22 15.08
C PRO A 224 13.40 2.55 15.28
N GLU A 225 12.31 3.18 14.83
CA GLU A 225 10.96 2.65 14.98
C GLU A 225 10.72 1.42 14.09
N ILE A 226 11.23 1.44 12.86
CA ILE A 226 11.21 0.29 11.95
C ILE A 226 12.05 -0.87 12.52
N GLN A 227 13.23 -0.56 13.06
CA GLN A 227 14.09 -1.56 13.68
C GLN A 227 13.40 -2.20 14.90
N SER A 228 12.73 -1.41 15.73
CA SER A 228 11.91 -1.89 16.84
C SER A 228 10.83 -2.89 16.39
N VAL A 229 10.13 -2.62 15.28
CA VAL A 229 9.16 -3.59 14.72
C VAL A 229 9.83 -4.91 14.35
N HIS A 230 10.99 -4.86 13.70
CA HIS A 230 11.70 -6.07 13.30
C HIS A 230 12.25 -6.86 14.48
N ASP A 231 12.80 -6.20 15.50
CA ASP A 231 13.32 -6.87 16.70
C ASP A 231 12.19 -7.54 17.48
N LEU A 232 11.04 -6.86 17.61
CA LEU A 232 9.85 -7.47 18.20
C LEU A 232 9.35 -8.68 17.40
N LEU A 233 9.40 -8.65 16.06
CA LEU A 233 9.04 -9.82 15.25
C LEU A 233 9.99 -11.00 15.46
N LEU A 234 11.29 -10.76 15.64
CA LEU A 234 12.26 -11.80 15.98
C LEU A 234 11.94 -12.43 17.33
N ASP A 235 11.73 -11.60 18.36
CA ASP A 235 11.38 -12.05 19.71
C ASP A 235 10.09 -12.87 19.74
N LEU A 236 9.04 -12.37 19.07
CA LEU A 236 7.76 -13.07 18.96
C LEU A 236 7.87 -14.38 18.19
N GLY A 237 8.87 -14.52 17.32
CA GLY A 237 9.16 -15.75 16.59
C GLY A 237 9.63 -16.90 17.49
N GLU A 238 10.16 -16.60 18.67
CA GLU A 238 10.57 -17.60 19.67
C GLU A 238 9.43 -17.99 20.64
N GLU A 239 8.27 -17.32 20.59
CA GLU A 239 7.10 -17.69 21.38
C GLU A 239 6.51 -19.05 20.89
N PRO A 240 5.84 -19.81 21.78
CA PRO A 240 5.19 -21.08 21.42
C PRO A 240 4.15 -20.91 20.30
N ASP A 241 3.96 -21.95 19.49
CA ASP A 241 2.90 -21.96 18.47
C ASP A 241 1.53 -21.76 19.16
N PRO A 242 0.65 -20.88 18.64
CA PRO A 242 -0.68 -20.69 19.21
C PRO A 242 -1.51 -21.96 19.06
N ALA A 243 -2.27 -22.28 20.12
CA ALA A 243 -3.27 -23.36 20.12
C ALA A 243 -4.36 -23.12 19.06
#